data_AF-A0A935AQ03-F1
#
_entry.id   AF-A0A935AQ03-F1
#
_cell.length_a   1.000
_cell.length_b   1.000
_cell.length_c   1.000
_cell.angle_alpha   90.00
_cell.angle_beta   90.00
_cell.angle_gamma   90.00
#
_symmetry.space_group_name_H-M   'P 1'
#
loop_
_entity.id
_entity.type
_entity.pdbx_description
1 polymer ?
#
loop_
_entity_poly.entity_id
_entity_poly.type
_entity_poly.pdbx_seq_one_letter_code
_entity_poly.pdbx_strand_id
1 'polypeptide(L)' 'MNVQYITDDTGKTTGVFIPISDWNGLKSKYAEINEESIIPESHKEVVRNRMTEYNTNPEMGLDYDEVMTELKSE' A
#
# COMPACT_ATOMS: atom_id res chain seq x y z
N MET A 1 7.60 16.55 20.66
CA MET A 1 8.48 15.52 20.06
C MET A 1 9.92 15.66 20.50
N ASN A 2 10.28 14.86 21.52
CA ASN A 2 11.67 14.57 21.88
C ASN A 2 11.92 13.09 21.61
N VAL A 3 12.52 12.78 20.47
CA VAL A 3 12.70 11.42 19.97
C VAL A 3 14.09 10.93 20.36
N GLN A 4 14.17 9.75 20.99
CA GLN A 4 15.45 9.13 21.33
C GLN A 4 15.66 7.87 20.51
N TYR A 5 16.86 7.67 20.00
CA TYR A 5 17.22 6.49 19.22
C TYR A 5 17.98 5.50 20.10
N ILE A 6 17.61 4.22 19.98
CA ILE A 6 18.25 3.11 20.68
C ILE A 6 19.08 2.38 19.63
N THR A 7 20.37 2.19 19.93
CA THR A 7 21.31 1.48 19.07
C THR A 7 21.67 0.13 19.68
N ASP A 8 21.96 -0.86 18.83
CA ASP A 8 22.57 -2.12 19.26
C ASP A 8 24.07 -1.96 19.56
N ASP A 9 24.71 -3.07 19.92
CA ASP A 9 26.14 -3.17 20.22
C ASP A 9 27.04 -2.87 19.01
N THR A 10 26.49 -2.91 17.79
CA THR A 10 27.18 -2.52 16.55
C THR A 10 26.99 -1.05 16.20
N GLY A 11 26.23 -0.29 17.01
CA GLY A 11 25.89 1.11 16.76
C GLY A 11 24.75 1.29 15.75
N LYS A 12 24.06 0.21 15.35
CA LYS A 12 22.94 0.27 14.42
C LYS A 12 21.66 0.61 15.19
N THR A 13 20.91 1.59 14.71
CA THR A 13 19.60 1.95 15.30
C THR A 13 18.63 0.79 15.18
N THR A 14 18.15 0.30 16.32
CA THR A 14 17.20 -0.81 16.42
C THR A 14 15.85 -0.39 16.98
N GLY A 15 15.79 0.76 17.65
CA GLY A 15 14.56 1.25 18.25
C GLY A 15 14.49 2.75 18.34
N VAL A 16 13.27 3.23 18.60
CA VAL A 16 12.99 4.64 18.85
C VAL A 16 12.06 4.74 20.06
N PHE A 17 12.38 5.66 20.96
CA PHE A 17 11.52 6.02 22.09
C PHE A 17 10.81 7.34 21.76
N ILE A 18 9.48 7.29 21.78
CA ILE A 18 8.60 8.42 21.55
C ILE A 18 7.66 8.54 22.75
N PRO A 19 7.54 9.72 23.40
CA PRO A 19 6.57 9.93 24.45
C PRO A 19 5.13 9.60 24.00
N ILE A 20 4.33 9.01 24.89
CA ILE A 20 2.99 8.52 24.53
C ILE A 20 2.06 9.63 23.99
N SER A 21 2.21 10.87 24.44
CA SER A 21 1.47 12.03 23.92
C SER A 21 1.82 12.33 22.46
N ASP A 22 3.11 12.29 22.13
CA ASP A 22 3.60 12.49 20.76
C ASP A 22 3.17 11.31 19.87
N TRP A 23 3.26 10.09 20.36
CA TRP A 23 2.79 8.88 19.67
C TRP A 23 1.29 8.92 19.36
N ASN A 24 0.48 9.34 20.34
CA ASN A 24 -0.96 9.50 20.13
C ASN A 24 -1.26 10.63 19.14
N GLY A 25 -0.51 11.74 19.17
CA GLY A 25 -0.62 12.80 18.16
C GLY A 25 -0.29 12.31 16.75
N LEU A 26 0.73 11.47 16.60
CA LEU A 26 1.10 10.84 15.33
C LEU A 26 -0.01 9.91 14.83
N LYS A 27 -0.57 9.05 15.70
CA LYS A 27 -1.69 8.17 15.32
C LYS A 27 -2.92 8.93 14.86
N SER A 28 -3.26 10.03 15.53
CA SER A 28 -4.41 10.86 15.12
C SER A 28 -4.17 11.56 13.79
N LYS A 29 -2.93 12.04 13.55
CA LYS A 29 -2.55 12.70 12.29
C LYS A 29 -2.54 11.73 11.10
N TYR A 30 -2.15 10.49 11.33
CA TYR A 30 -2.02 9.45 10.30
C TYR A 30 -2.98 8.29 10.57
N ALA A 31 -4.24 8.59 10.88
CA ALA A 31 -5.26 7.59 11.18
C ALA A 31 -5.39 6.55 10.05
N GLU A 32 -5.24 6.99 8.81
CA GLU A 32 -5.26 6.18 7.58
C GLU A 32 -4.17 5.09 7.52
N ILE A 33 -3.08 5.21 8.31
CA ILE A 33 -1.99 4.22 8.36
C ILE A 33 -2.32 3.06 9.30
N ASN A 34 -3.22 3.26 10.28
CA ASN A 34 -3.62 2.23 11.24
C ASN A 34 -4.84 1.42 10.81
N GLU A 35 -5.60 1.89 9.83
CA GLU A 35 -6.61 1.08 9.19
C GLU A 35 -5.88 0.04 8.35
N GLU A 36 -6.09 -1.26 8.63
CA GLU A 36 -5.71 -2.34 7.71
C GLU A 36 -6.19 -1.94 6.33
N SER A 37 -5.29 -1.44 5.49
CA SER A 37 -5.56 -0.71 4.24
C SER A 37 -6.92 -1.08 3.64
N ILE A 38 -7.97 -0.35 4.06
CA ILE A 38 -9.34 -0.71 3.72
C ILE A 38 -9.47 -0.30 2.27
N ILE A 39 -9.36 -1.27 1.36
CA ILE A 39 -9.55 -1.03 -0.06
C ILE A 39 -10.95 -0.41 -0.20
N PRO A 40 -11.08 0.81 -0.76
CA PRO A 40 -12.39 1.44 -0.95
C PRO A 40 -13.32 0.50 -1.73
N GLU A 41 -14.60 0.44 -1.36
CA GLU A 41 -15.55 -0.45 -2.06
C GLU A 41 -15.66 -0.12 -3.55
N SER A 42 -15.51 1.15 -3.93
CA SER A 42 -15.46 1.57 -5.33
C SER A 42 -14.33 0.91 -6.12
N HIS A 43 -13.14 0.74 -5.51
CA HIS A 43 -12.02 0.05 -6.14
C HIS A 43 -12.30 -1.45 -6.29
N LYS A 44 -12.93 -2.07 -5.27
CA LYS A 44 -13.33 -3.48 -5.33
C LYS A 44 -14.37 -3.71 -6.42
N GLU A 45 -15.33 -2.79 -6.58
CA GLU A 45 -16.36 -2.86 -7.60
C GLU A 45 -15.78 -2.81 -9.01
N VAL A 46 -14.81 -1.93 -9.28
CA VAL A 46 -14.13 -1.89 -10.58
C VAL A 46 -13.48 -3.23 -10.93
N VAL A 47 -12.78 -3.87 -9.98
CA VAL A 47 -12.14 -5.17 -10.20
C VAL A 47 -13.18 -6.26 -10.43
N ARG A 48 -14.26 -6.29 -9.63
CA ARG A 48 -15.36 -7.27 -9.79
C ARG A 48 -16.06 -7.14 -11.13
N ASN A 49 -16.29 -5.92 -11.60
CA ASN A 49 -16.92 -5.64 -12.89
C ASN A 49 -16.03 -6.15 -14.04
N ARG A 50 -14.73 -5.80 -14.02
CA ARG A 50 -13.77 -6.30 -15.02
C ARG A 50 -13.67 -7.82 -15.04
N MET A 51 -13.70 -8.46 -13.87
CA MET A 51 -13.70 -9.93 -13.78
C MET A 51 -14.97 -10.53 -14.38
N THR A 52 -16.12 -9.88 -14.18
CA THR A 52 -17.41 -10.32 -14.72
C THR A 52 -17.45 -10.18 -16.24
N GLU A 53 -16.97 -9.05 -16.76
CA GLU A 53 -16.82 -8.82 -18.20
C GLU A 53 -15.90 -9.86 -18.83
N TYR A 54 -14.73 -10.12 -18.24
CA TYR A 54 -13.78 -11.13 -18.72
C TYR A 54 -14.38 -12.54 -18.70
N ASN A 55 -15.09 -12.93 -17.64
CA ASN A 55 -15.75 -14.24 -17.57
C ASN A 55 -16.86 -14.40 -18.63
N THR A 56 -17.48 -13.29 -19.05
CA THR A 56 -18.52 -13.30 -20.09
C THR A 56 -17.93 -13.28 -21.49
N ASN A 57 -16.80 -12.59 -21.68
CA ASN A 57 -16.10 -12.50 -22.96
C ASN A 57 -14.56 -12.57 -22.76
N PRO A 58 -13.97 -13.76 -22.65
CA PRO A 58 -12.53 -13.91 -22.39
C PRO A 58 -11.64 -13.30 -23.48
N GLU A 59 -12.13 -13.18 -24.71
CA GLU A 59 -11.40 -12.59 -25.85
C GLU A 59 -11.16 -11.08 -25.69
N MET A 60 -11.80 -10.41 -24.72
CA MET A 60 -11.51 -9.00 -24.42
C MET A 60 -10.17 -8.80 -23.70
N GLY A 61 -9.61 -9.86 -23.13
CA GLY A 61 -8.32 -9.80 -22.46
C GLY A 61 -7.19 -9.69 -23.48
N LEU A 62 -6.24 -8.79 -23.22
CA LEU A 62 -5.01 -8.69 -23.98
C LEU A 62 -3.94 -9.59 -23.36
N ASP A 63 -3.06 -10.13 -24.19
CA ASP A 63 -1.90 -10.87 -23.70
C ASP A 63 -0.93 -9.93 -22.97
N TYR A 64 -0.53 -10.33 -21.76
CA TYR A 64 0.31 -9.48 -20.92
C TYR A 64 1.68 -9.23 -21.54
N ASP A 65 2.31 -10.26 -22.12
CA ASP A 65 3.66 -10.14 -22.67
C ASP A 65 3.65 -9.28 -23.94
N GLU A 66 2.61 -9.37 -24.76
CA GLU A 66 2.41 -8.52 -25.93
C GLU A 66 2.27 -7.04 -25.53
N VAL A 67 1.37 -6.73 -24.60
CA VAL A 67 1.15 -5.35 -24.11
C VAL A 67 2.42 -4.76 -23.48
N MET A 68 3.13 -5.55 -22.67
CA MET A 68 4.38 -5.10 -22.05
C MET A 68 5.51 -4.90 -23.07
N THR A 69 5.48 -5.63 -24.18
CA THR A 69 6.44 -5.45 -25.29
C THR A 69 6.14 -4.15 -26.04
N GLU A 70 4.87 -3.87 -26.35
CA GLU A 70 4.43 -2.62 -26.99
C GLU A 70 4.82 -1.40 -26.15
N LEU A 71 4.48 -1.39 -24.86
CA LEU A 71 4.77 -0.26 -23.95
C LEU A 71 6.27 0.03 -23.75
N LYS A 72 7.13 -0.98 -23.91
CA LYS A 72 8.60 -0.81 -23.80
C LYS A 72 9.23 -0.36 -25.11
N SER A 73 8.51 -0.50 -26.22
CA SER A 73 8.96 -0.10 -27.54
C SER A 73 8.57 1.34 -27.90
N GLU A 74 7.70 1.97 -27.11
CA GLU A 74 7.48 3.43 -27.05
C GLU A 74 8.62 4.15 -26.32
#